data_AF-A0A936SB92-F1
#
_entry.id   AF-A0A936SB92-F1
#
_cell.length_a   1.000
_cell.length_b   1.000
_cell.length_c   1.000
_cell.angle_alpha   90.00
_cell.angle_beta   90.00
_cell.angle_gamma   90.00
#
_symmetry.space_group_name_H-M   'P 1'
#
loop_
_entity.id
_entity.type
_entity.pdbx_description
1 polymer ?
#
loop_
_entity_poly.entity_id
_entity_poly.type
_entity_poly.pdbx_seq_one_letter_code
_entity_poly.pdbx_strand_id
1 'polypeptide(L)'
;MNQEVLNKPIVMPAADDDGSNITSTWQSYIPAFLAIFGSLALVLIRINVGGERFISDGALMMLALASYLIAAVFHLTNLYAPFRFAEKLGLFAATLGVFFNLSSWLVRWVAAYDRELAIFNTQGTSAADMPWVFRYVPFANLYDLSLAFAFGAGITTLIVMRRKQFQIVAALSLPLAAIILVLARFIGSEIIDLPPVLDSYWRPIHVGIASLSYGIALVCFAVAVLYLLKDGLKVEKMAIWTSIFALGVFFTISKFSVFAPATFGTYTASTFVGTSRMSLGLRADIPYVGWLIVAASAPDRGPTAFSTPLLRCKGRAWQCSSIS
;
A
#
# COMPACT_ATOMS: atom_id res chain seq x y z
N MET A 1 0.21 -34.53 -28.09
CA MET A 1 -0.31 -33.18 -27.77
C MET A 1 0.86 -32.22 -27.99
N ASN A 2 0.80 -31.45 -29.07
CA ASN A 2 1.99 -30.88 -29.74
C ASN A 2 2.71 -29.83 -28.90
N GLN A 3 4.05 -29.90 -28.90
CA GLN A 3 4.97 -28.99 -28.21
C GLN A 3 4.92 -27.53 -28.70
N GLU A 4 4.12 -27.21 -29.73
CA GLU A 4 4.00 -25.86 -30.29
C GLU A 4 3.30 -24.85 -29.35
N VAL A 5 2.52 -25.31 -28.36
CA VAL A 5 1.76 -24.40 -27.49
C VAL A 5 2.64 -23.75 -26.41
N LEU A 6 3.76 -24.38 -26.05
CA LEU A 6 4.64 -23.96 -24.94
C LEU A 6 5.74 -22.96 -25.35
N ASN A 7 5.89 -22.67 -26.64
CA ASN A 7 7.00 -21.86 -27.16
C ASN A 7 6.53 -20.54 -27.79
N LYS A 8 5.42 -19.98 -27.30
CA LYS A 8 5.11 -18.59 -27.60
C LYS A 8 5.99 -17.70 -26.73
N PRO A 9 6.94 -16.93 -27.29
CA PRO A 9 7.59 -15.88 -26.53
C PRO A 9 6.50 -14.98 -25.93
N ILE A 10 6.77 -14.33 -24.80
CA ILE A 10 5.98 -13.18 -24.37
C ILE A 10 6.11 -12.14 -25.47
N VAL A 11 5.22 -12.23 -26.45
CA VAL A 11 5.03 -11.23 -27.48
C VAL A 11 4.41 -10.07 -26.71
N MET A 12 5.28 -9.19 -26.21
CA MET A 12 4.92 -7.78 -26.15
C MET A 12 4.41 -7.48 -27.56
N PRO A 13 3.13 -7.11 -27.74
CA PRO A 13 2.67 -6.74 -29.06
C PRO A 13 3.69 -5.76 -29.61
N ALA A 14 4.16 -6.03 -30.83
CA ALA A 14 4.97 -5.08 -31.56
C ALA A 14 4.26 -3.72 -31.44
N ALA A 15 5.05 -2.66 -31.35
CA ALA A 15 4.49 -1.34 -31.54
C ALA A 15 3.96 -1.30 -32.97
N ASP A 16 2.71 -1.72 -33.15
CA ASP A 16 1.91 -1.40 -34.30
C ASP A 16 1.81 0.12 -34.22
N ASP A 17 2.67 0.78 -34.99
CA ASP A 17 2.60 2.20 -35.33
C ASP A 17 1.37 2.37 -36.23
N ASP A 18 0.20 2.06 -35.67
CA ASP A 18 -1.07 2.33 -36.29
C ASP A 18 -1.43 3.76 -35.90
N GLY A 19 -1.04 4.68 -36.79
CA GLY A 19 -1.39 6.10 -36.80
C GLY A 19 -2.90 6.35 -36.95
N SER A 20 -3.74 5.52 -36.34
CA SER A 20 -5.19 5.65 -36.32
C SER A 20 -5.70 5.18 -34.96
N ASN A 21 -5.69 6.11 -33.99
CA ASN A 21 -6.69 6.27 -32.93
C ASN A 21 -6.08 7.09 -31.79
N ILE A 22 -6.19 8.40 -31.93
CA ILE A 22 -6.41 9.28 -30.77
C ILE A 22 -7.79 8.89 -30.21
N THR A 23 -7.93 7.68 -29.66
CA THR A 23 -8.98 7.36 -28.71
C THR A 23 -8.66 8.18 -27.47
N SER A 24 -9.06 9.45 -27.56
CA SER A 24 -9.09 10.49 -26.54
C SER A 24 -8.17 10.24 -25.36
N THR A 25 -7.04 10.95 -25.32
CA THR A 25 -6.13 11.04 -24.16
C THR A 25 -6.89 11.14 -22.83
N TRP A 26 -8.06 11.80 -22.83
CA TRP A 26 -8.96 11.96 -21.68
C TRP A 26 -9.69 10.68 -21.25
N GLN A 27 -10.12 9.82 -22.18
CA GLN A 27 -10.80 8.56 -21.85
C GLN A 27 -9.93 7.63 -21.01
N SER A 28 -8.60 7.68 -21.18
CA SER A 28 -7.67 6.90 -20.36
C SER A 28 -7.68 7.28 -18.88
N TYR A 29 -8.13 8.49 -18.53
CA TYR A 29 -8.20 8.97 -17.15
C TYR A 29 -9.55 8.69 -16.47
N ILE A 30 -10.52 8.14 -17.19
CA ILE A 30 -11.87 7.86 -16.66
C ILE A 30 -11.82 7.11 -15.32
N PRO A 31 -11.03 6.04 -15.13
CA PRO A 31 -11.00 5.31 -13.86
C PRO A 31 -10.52 6.18 -12.69
N ALA A 32 -9.46 6.96 -12.90
CA ALA A 32 -8.91 7.86 -11.88
C ALA A 32 -9.91 8.99 -11.54
N PHE A 33 -10.53 9.59 -12.56
CA PHE A 33 -11.56 10.60 -12.36
C PHE A 33 -12.79 10.04 -11.64
N LEU A 34 -13.25 8.84 -12.03
CA LEU A 34 -14.38 8.17 -11.40
C LEU A 34 -14.13 7.92 -9.92
N ALA A 35 -12.92 7.47 -9.55
CA ALA A 35 -12.56 7.26 -8.16
C ALA A 35 -12.58 8.56 -7.34
N ILE A 36 -11.98 9.64 -7.87
CA ILE A 36 -11.92 10.94 -7.20
C ILE A 36 -13.31 11.56 -7.09
N PHE A 37 -14.01 11.76 -8.21
CA PHE A 37 -15.34 12.38 -8.21
C PHE A 37 -16.37 11.54 -7.46
N GLY A 38 -16.30 10.21 -7.58
CA GLY A 38 -17.12 9.32 -6.79
C GLY A 38 -16.91 9.57 -5.30
N SER A 39 -15.67 9.61 -4.84
CA SER A 39 -15.39 9.77 -3.41
C SER A 39 -15.86 11.12 -2.87
N LEU A 40 -15.72 12.18 -3.66
CA LEU A 40 -16.24 13.51 -3.33
C LEU A 40 -17.78 13.49 -3.27
N ALA A 41 -18.45 12.83 -4.22
CA ALA A 41 -19.90 12.67 -4.19
C ALA A 41 -20.37 11.89 -2.96
N LEU A 42 -19.68 10.80 -2.59
CA LEU A 42 -19.97 10.02 -1.39
C LEU A 42 -19.85 10.88 -0.13
N VAL A 43 -18.84 11.74 -0.05
CA VAL A 43 -18.63 12.65 1.09
C VAL A 43 -19.68 13.74 1.14
N LEU A 44 -20.09 14.28 -0.01
CA LEU A 44 -21.23 15.21 -0.08
C LEU A 44 -22.51 14.55 0.42
N ILE A 45 -22.77 13.30 0.04
CA ILE A 45 -23.90 12.53 0.58
C ILE A 45 -23.76 12.37 2.09
N ARG A 46 -22.57 12.04 2.60
CA ARG A 46 -22.28 11.93 4.03
C ARG A 46 -22.55 13.22 4.80
N ILE A 47 -22.24 14.38 4.22
CA ILE A 47 -22.51 15.70 4.81
C ILE A 47 -24.03 15.96 4.89
N ASN A 48 -24.79 15.58 3.86
CA ASN A 48 -26.25 15.80 3.82
C ASN A 48 -27.05 14.82 4.69
N VAL A 49 -26.61 13.56 4.78
CA VAL A 49 -27.32 12.49 5.52
C VAL A 49 -27.00 12.51 7.02
N GLY A 50 -25.84 13.05 7.40
CA GLY A 50 -25.36 13.08 8.79
C GLY A 50 -24.63 11.80 9.22
N GLY A 51 -23.76 11.93 10.22
CA GLY A 51 -22.77 10.90 10.59
C GLY A 51 -23.35 9.61 11.20
N GLU A 52 -24.44 9.68 11.97
CA GLU A 52 -24.97 8.50 12.70
C GLU A 52 -25.58 7.43 11.79
N ARG A 53 -26.02 7.80 10.58
CA ARG A 53 -26.68 6.89 9.63
C ARG A 53 -25.78 6.52 8.46
N PHE A 54 -24.55 7.01 8.44
CA PHE A 54 -23.63 6.85 7.33
C PHE A 54 -22.61 5.75 7.59
N ILE A 55 -22.01 5.20 6.53
CA ILE A 55 -20.98 4.16 6.61
C ILE A 55 -19.77 4.71 7.38
N SER A 56 -19.24 3.92 8.34
CA SER A 56 -18.05 4.31 9.09
C SER A 56 -16.80 4.38 8.21
N ASP A 57 -15.87 5.25 8.59
CA ASP A 57 -14.56 5.36 7.93
C ASP A 57 -13.82 4.01 7.93
N GLY A 58 -13.83 3.30 9.06
CA GLY A 58 -13.23 1.97 9.17
C GLY A 58 -13.83 0.94 8.19
N ALA A 59 -15.15 0.98 7.95
CA ALA A 59 -15.78 0.09 6.98
C ALA A 59 -15.38 0.40 5.53
N LEU A 60 -15.30 1.70 5.19
CA LEU A 60 -14.80 2.14 3.87
C LEU A 60 -13.34 1.71 3.66
N MET A 61 -12.49 1.83 4.67
CA MET A 61 -11.12 1.32 4.62
C MET A 61 -11.08 -0.19 4.37
N MET A 62 -11.94 -0.98 5.03
CA MET A 62 -11.98 -2.43 4.81
C MET A 62 -12.44 -2.79 3.39
N LEU A 63 -13.39 -2.05 2.82
CA LEU A 63 -13.78 -2.19 1.42
C LEU A 63 -12.63 -1.82 0.47
N ALA A 64 -11.87 -0.77 0.80
CA ALA A 64 -10.68 -0.38 0.05
C ALA A 64 -9.60 -1.47 0.06
N LEU A 65 -9.35 -2.07 1.23
CA LEU A 65 -8.43 -3.18 1.39
C LEU A 65 -8.87 -4.39 0.58
N ALA A 66 -10.14 -4.79 0.69
CA ALA A 66 -10.67 -5.92 -0.05
C ALA A 66 -10.55 -5.71 -1.57
N SER A 67 -10.89 -4.52 -2.06
CA SER A 67 -10.80 -4.18 -3.47
C SER A 67 -9.36 -4.08 -3.98
N TYR A 68 -8.41 -3.56 -3.19
CA TYR A 68 -6.98 -3.63 -3.53
C TYR A 68 -6.45 -5.06 -3.58
N LEU A 69 -6.84 -5.93 -2.65
CA LEU A 69 -6.45 -7.34 -2.69
C LEU A 69 -7.03 -8.06 -3.91
N ILE A 70 -8.32 -7.83 -4.20
CA ILE A 70 -8.97 -8.37 -5.39
C ILE A 70 -8.22 -7.91 -6.64
N ALA A 71 -7.95 -6.61 -6.76
CA ALA A 71 -7.23 -6.05 -7.89
C ALA A 71 -5.81 -6.64 -8.02
N ALA A 72 -5.09 -6.79 -6.91
CA ALA A 72 -3.78 -7.42 -6.87
C ALA A 72 -3.83 -8.87 -7.40
N VAL A 73 -4.78 -9.67 -6.94
CA VAL A 73 -4.97 -11.05 -7.40
C VAL A 73 -5.26 -11.08 -8.89
N PHE A 74 -6.19 -10.29 -9.40
CA PHE A 74 -6.52 -10.27 -10.83
C PHE A 74 -5.36 -9.80 -11.71
N HIS A 75 -4.60 -8.80 -11.28
CA HIS A 75 -3.41 -8.36 -12.01
C HIS A 75 -2.29 -9.42 -12.00
N LEU A 76 -2.12 -10.14 -10.88
CA LEU A 76 -1.17 -11.23 -10.77
C LEU A 76 -1.61 -12.46 -11.59
N THR A 77 -2.91 -12.77 -11.61
CA THR A 77 -3.48 -13.81 -12.47
C THR A 77 -3.29 -13.45 -13.95
N ASN A 78 -3.52 -12.19 -14.34
CA ASN A 78 -3.32 -11.75 -15.72
C ASN A 78 -1.85 -11.85 -16.17
N LEU A 79 -0.89 -11.81 -15.23
CA LEU A 79 0.53 -12.05 -15.52
C LEU A 79 0.83 -13.53 -15.80
N TYR A 80 0.16 -14.45 -15.11
CA TYR A 80 0.34 -15.89 -15.31
C TYR A 80 -0.48 -16.43 -16.50
N ALA A 81 -1.72 -16.00 -16.62
CA ALA A 81 -2.66 -16.40 -17.67
C ALA A 81 -3.37 -15.13 -18.20
N PRO A 82 -2.92 -14.55 -19.33
CA PRO A 82 -3.47 -13.31 -19.84
C PRO A 82 -4.85 -13.54 -20.47
N PHE A 83 -5.88 -12.88 -19.93
CA PHE A 83 -7.21 -12.85 -20.55
C PHE A 83 -7.92 -11.51 -20.27
N ARG A 84 -8.65 -11.01 -21.27
CA ARG A 84 -9.26 -9.65 -21.28
C ARG A 84 -10.21 -9.39 -20.10
N PHE A 85 -10.84 -10.42 -19.56
CA PHE A 85 -11.77 -10.29 -18.45
C PHE A 85 -11.05 -9.97 -17.12
N ALA A 86 -9.92 -10.63 -16.82
CA ALA A 86 -9.14 -10.33 -15.61
C ALA A 86 -8.54 -8.93 -15.64
N GLU A 87 -8.07 -8.47 -16.80
CA GLU A 87 -7.54 -7.10 -16.97
C GLU A 87 -8.61 -6.05 -16.60
N LYS A 88 -9.83 -6.21 -17.12
CA LYS A 88 -10.94 -5.27 -16.84
C LYS A 88 -11.41 -5.32 -15.39
N LEU A 89 -11.54 -6.52 -14.83
CA LEU A 89 -11.99 -6.71 -13.46
C LEU A 89 -10.93 -6.22 -12.46
N GLY A 90 -9.65 -6.45 -12.74
CA GLY A 90 -8.53 -5.88 -11.99
C GLY A 90 -8.54 -4.35 -11.99
N LEU A 91 -8.73 -3.72 -13.15
CA LEU A 91 -8.85 -2.27 -13.26
C LEU A 91 -10.06 -1.72 -12.49
N PHE A 92 -11.21 -2.38 -12.61
CA PHE A 92 -12.41 -1.99 -11.88
C PHE A 92 -12.22 -2.10 -10.36
N ALA A 93 -11.65 -3.21 -9.90
CA ALA A 93 -11.34 -3.41 -8.48
C ALA A 93 -10.30 -2.39 -7.98
N ALA A 94 -9.28 -2.07 -8.77
CA ALA A 94 -8.30 -1.04 -8.41
C ALA A 94 -8.96 0.34 -8.29
N THR A 95 -9.88 0.66 -9.20
CA THR A 95 -10.67 1.90 -9.18
C THR A 95 -11.53 2.00 -7.94
N LEU A 96 -12.25 0.92 -7.60
CA LEU A 96 -13.00 0.83 -6.35
C LEU A 96 -12.12 0.96 -5.12
N GLY A 97 -10.92 0.38 -5.13
CA GLY A 97 -9.95 0.51 -4.03
C GLY A 97 -9.53 1.94 -3.79
N VAL A 98 -9.17 2.67 -4.84
CA VAL A 98 -8.83 4.10 -4.74
C VAL A 98 -10.03 4.92 -4.28
N PHE A 99 -11.22 4.64 -4.83
CA PHE A 99 -12.47 5.28 -4.45
C PHE A 99 -12.78 5.11 -2.96
N PHE A 100 -12.79 3.88 -2.46
CA PHE A 100 -13.09 3.58 -1.06
C PHE A 100 -12.02 4.09 -0.11
N ASN A 101 -10.75 4.06 -0.52
CA ASN A 101 -9.64 4.59 0.28
C ASN A 101 -9.78 6.10 0.47
N LEU A 102 -9.95 6.84 -0.63
CA LEU A 102 -10.16 8.28 -0.57
C LEU A 102 -11.44 8.62 0.19
N SER A 103 -12.52 7.86 -0.03
CA SER A 103 -13.78 8.01 0.71
C SER A 103 -13.60 7.81 2.21
N SER A 104 -12.84 6.79 2.63
CA SER A 104 -12.52 6.55 4.04
C SER A 104 -11.80 7.75 4.66
N TRP A 105 -10.81 8.29 3.96
CA TRP A 105 -10.04 9.43 4.44
C TRP A 105 -10.88 10.71 4.53
N LEU A 106 -11.71 10.98 3.52
CA LEU A 106 -12.58 12.17 3.50
C LEU A 106 -13.76 12.05 4.48
N VAL A 107 -14.39 10.89 4.64
CA VAL A 107 -15.44 10.67 5.65
C VAL A 107 -14.89 10.90 7.05
N ARG A 108 -13.62 10.51 7.28
CA ARG A 108 -12.91 10.76 8.52
C ARG A 108 -12.62 12.24 8.75
N TRP A 109 -12.32 13.01 7.70
CA TRP A 109 -12.21 14.47 7.79
C TRP A 109 -13.52 15.10 8.29
N VAL A 110 -14.65 14.71 7.70
CA VAL A 110 -15.94 15.22 8.14
C VAL A 110 -16.29 14.73 9.55
N ALA A 111 -15.92 13.49 9.92
CA ALA A 111 -16.12 12.99 11.29
C ALA A 111 -15.30 13.76 12.34
N ALA A 112 -14.07 14.15 12.02
CA ALA A 112 -13.25 14.99 12.88
C ALA A 112 -13.86 16.39 13.06
N TYR A 113 -14.40 16.97 11.98
CA TYR A 113 -15.11 18.24 12.03
C TYR A 113 -16.39 18.16 12.89
N ASP A 114 -17.23 17.14 12.70
CA ASP A 114 -18.47 16.96 13.47
C ASP A 114 -18.20 16.75 14.96
N ARG A 115 -17.13 16.01 15.31
CA ARG A 115 -16.70 15.82 16.70
C ARG A 115 -16.38 17.17 17.35
N GLU A 116 -15.61 18.01 16.68
CA GLU A 116 -15.25 19.32 17.23
C GLU A 116 -16.47 20.24 17.32
N LEU A 117 -17.32 20.25 16.30
CA LEU A 117 -18.56 21.03 16.31
C LEU A 117 -19.46 20.62 17.48
N ALA A 118 -19.55 19.33 17.78
CA ALA A 118 -20.28 18.84 18.96
C ALA A 118 -19.68 19.37 20.26
N ILE A 119 -18.34 19.40 20.39
CA ILE A 119 -17.65 19.95 21.56
C ILE A 119 -17.94 21.46 21.70
N PHE A 120 -17.85 22.23 20.62
CA PHE A 120 -18.16 23.66 20.64
C PHE A 120 -19.62 23.94 21.03
N ASN A 121 -20.55 23.19 20.47
CA ASN A 121 -21.96 23.28 20.82
C ASN A 121 -22.19 22.98 22.32
N THR A 122 -21.49 21.99 22.90
CA THR A 122 -21.59 21.70 24.34
C THR A 122 -20.99 22.79 25.23
N GLN A 123 -20.06 23.59 24.71
CA GLN A 123 -19.45 24.73 25.41
C GLN A 123 -20.26 26.02 25.26
N GLY A 124 -21.40 25.99 24.53
CA GLY A 124 -22.23 27.16 24.27
C GLY A 124 -21.65 28.11 23.21
N THR A 125 -20.63 27.66 22.49
CA THR A 125 -19.95 28.40 21.43
C THR A 125 -20.54 28.00 20.07
N SER A 126 -20.53 28.90 19.08
CA SER A 126 -21.12 28.66 17.77
C SER A 126 -20.12 28.10 16.76
N ALA A 127 -20.62 27.56 15.64
CA ALA A 127 -19.78 27.09 14.53
C ALA A 127 -18.92 28.21 13.91
N ALA A 128 -19.28 29.48 14.10
CA ALA A 128 -18.54 30.63 13.56
C ALA A 128 -17.20 30.87 14.30
N ASP A 129 -17.08 30.38 15.53
CA ASP A 129 -15.89 30.53 16.36
C ASP A 129 -14.89 29.40 16.13
N MET A 130 -15.27 28.39 15.34
CA MET A 130 -14.39 27.29 15.00
C MET A 130 -13.28 27.78 14.06
N PRO A 131 -12.03 27.31 14.27
CA PRO A 131 -10.95 27.56 13.34
C PRO A 131 -11.27 27.09 11.91
N TRP A 132 -10.49 27.60 10.96
CA TRP A 132 -10.45 27.19 9.55
C TRP A 132 -10.59 25.66 9.31
N VAL A 133 -11.42 25.29 8.33
CA VAL A 133 -11.86 23.90 8.04
C VAL A 133 -10.70 22.91 7.82
N PHE A 134 -9.58 23.38 7.27
CA PHE A 134 -8.42 22.54 6.99
C PHE A 134 -7.66 22.09 8.25
N ARG A 135 -7.92 22.68 9.43
CA ARG A 135 -7.40 22.21 10.71
C ARG A 135 -7.77 20.76 11.01
N TYR A 136 -8.96 20.35 10.57
CA TYR A 136 -9.55 19.04 10.84
C TYR A 136 -9.16 17.96 9.84
N VAL A 137 -8.34 18.28 8.83
CA VAL A 137 -7.86 17.29 7.86
C VAL A 137 -7.11 16.19 8.63
N PRO A 138 -7.47 14.90 8.41
CA PRO A 138 -6.93 13.79 9.18
C PRO A 138 -5.48 13.56 8.77
N PHE A 139 -4.59 14.12 9.58
CA PHE A 139 -3.13 13.95 9.57
C PHE A 139 -2.59 13.94 11.01
N ALA A 140 -3.43 13.55 11.97
CA ALA A 140 -3.09 13.55 13.39
C ALA A 140 -2.41 12.24 13.79
N ASN A 141 -2.94 11.13 13.28
CA ASN A 141 -2.53 9.79 13.64
C ASN A 141 -1.77 9.11 12.48
N LEU A 142 -0.93 8.11 12.78
CA LEU A 142 -0.30 7.25 11.77
C LEU A 142 -1.33 6.49 10.92
N TYR A 143 -2.50 6.19 11.47
CA TYR A 143 -3.63 5.67 10.71
C TYR A 143 -3.99 6.59 9.53
N ASP A 144 -4.13 7.89 9.79
CA ASP A 144 -4.52 8.86 8.76
C ASP A 144 -3.43 9.01 7.69
N LEU A 145 -2.17 9.03 8.13
CA LEU A 145 -1.01 9.06 7.25
C LEU A 145 -0.97 7.83 6.34
N SER A 146 -1.32 6.65 6.86
CA SER A 146 -1.36 5.40 6.12
C SER A 146 -2.47 5.38 5.07
N LEU A 147 -3.64 5.94 5.38
CA LEU A 147 -4.72 6.13 4.40
C LEU A 147 -4.26 7.05 3.26
N ALA A 148 -3.71 8.22 3.58
CA ALA A 148 -3.21 9.16 2.57
C ALA A 148 -2.07 8.56 1.73
N PHE A 149 -1.16 7.83 2.35
CA PHE A 149 -0.10 7.08 1.66
C PHE A 149 -0.71 6.06 0.69
N ALA A 150 -1.60 5.19 1.17
CA ALA A 150 -2.20 4.14 0.36
C ALA A 150 -3.08 4.70 -0.78
N PHE A 151 -3.71 5.85 -0.57
CA PHE A 151 -4.38 6.60 -1.63
C PHE A 151 -3.38 7.11 -2.67
N GLY A 152 -2.28 7.75 -2.24
CA GLY A 152 -1.21 8.22 -3.12
C GLY A 152 -0.60 7.10 -3.97
N ALA A 153 -0.37 5.93 -3.38
CA ALA A 153 0.06 4.75 -4.11
C ALA A 153 -1.00 4.28 -5.13
N GLY A 154 -2.25 4.12 -4.69
CA GLY A 154 -3.33 3.63 -5.55
C GLY A 154 -3.63 4.55 -6.74
N ILE A 155 -3.73 5.87 -6.52
CA ILE A 155 -4.00 6.84 -7.60
C ILE A 155 -2.84 6.88 -8.61
N THR A 156 -1.61 6.82 -8.14
CA THR A 156 -0.43 6.78 -9.00
C THR A 156 -0.43 5.49 -9.83
N THR A 157 -0.74 4.35 -9.22
CA THR A 157 -0.87 3.08 -9.92
C THR A 157 -1.97 3.12 -10.99
N LEU A 158 -3.14 3.72 -10.71
CA LEU A 158 -4.19 3.93 -11.72
C LEU A 158 -3.70 4.78 -12.89
N ILE A 159 -2.97 5.86 -12.63
CA ILE A 159 -2.43 6.74 -13.68
C ILE A 159 -1.37 6.02 -14.52
N VAL A 160 -0.52 5.19 -13.90
CA VAL A 160 0.56 4.47 -14.58
C VAL A 160 0.01 3.32 -15.45
N MET A 161 -0.96 2.55 -14.95
CA MET A 161 -1.51 1.39 -15.66
C MET A 161 -2.35 1.74 -16.91
N ARG A 162 -2.57 3.02 -17.19
CA ARG A 162 -3.25 3.50 -18.41
C ARG A 162 -2.57 3.02 -19.69
N ARG A 163 -1.25 2.85 -19.65
CA ARG A 163 -0.50 2.23 -20.74
C ARG A 163 -0.38 0.74 -20.46
N LYS A 164 -0.80 -0.10 -21.42
CA LYS A 164 -0.76 -1.57 -21.30
C LYS A 164 0.61 -2.12 -20.89
N GLN A 165 1.68 -1.48 -21.37
CA GLN A 165 3.07 -1.82 -21.06
C GLN A 165 3.39 -1.72 -19.55
N PHE A 166 2.69 -0.87 -18.81
CA PHE A 166 2.93 -0.63 -17.38
C PHE A 166 1.86 -1.27 -16.47
N GLN A 167 0.95 -2.07 -17.01
CA GLN A 167 -0.05 -2.79 -16.18
C GLN A 167 0.60 -3.76 -15.19
N ILE A 168 1.77 -4.30 -15.52
CA ILE A 168 2.56 -5.14 -14.62
C ILE A 168 2.94 -4.44 -13.31
N VAL A 169 3.02 -3.09 -13.30
CA VAL A 169 3.29 -2.30 -12.09
C VAL A 169 2.18 -2.46 -11.06
N ALA A 170 0.94 -2.66 -11.51
CA ALA A 170 -0.21 -2.86 -10.63
C ALA A 170 -0.10 -4.15 -9.81
N ALA A 171 0.53 -5.20 -10.36
CA ALA A 171 0.72 -6.48 -9.68
C ALA A 171 1.65 -6.39 -8.47
N LEU A 172 2.54 -5.40 -8.40
CA LEU A 172 3.40 -5.15 -7.24
C LEU A 172 2.88 -4.02 -6.34
N SER A 173 2.41 -2.91 -6.93
CA SER A 173 2.03 -1.72 -6.16
C SER A 173 0.71 -1.85 -5.39
N LEU A 174 -0.30 -2.53 -5.95
CA LEU A 174 -1.59 -2.73 -5.27
C LEU A 174 -1.50 -3.64 -4.03
N PRO A 175 -0.79 -4.79 -4.05
CA PRO A 175 -0.60 -5.56 -2.82
C PRO A 175 0.19 -4.79 -1.75
N LEU A 176 1.18 -3.97 -2.15
CA LEU A 176 1.88 -3.09 -1.20
C LEU A 176 0.94 -2.05 -0.59
N ALA A 177 0.06 -1.42 -1.39
CA ALA A 177 -0.97 -0.52 -0.88
C ALA A 177 -1.94 -1.23 0.09
N ALA A 178 -2.31 -2.49 -0.20
CA ALA A 178 -3.12 -3.30 0.70
C ALA A 178 -2.39 -3.60 2.04
N ILE A 179 -1.09 -3.90 2.01
CA ILE A 179 -0.28 -4.10 3.22
C ILE A 179 -0.27 -2.83 4.09
N ILE A 180 -0.16 -1.65 3.49
CA ILE A 180 -0.23 -0.38 4.23
C ILE A 180 -1.59 -0.23 4.92
N LEU A 181 -2.70 -0.58 4.27
CA LEU A 181 -4.02 -0.55 4.89
C LEU A 181 -4.19 -1.60 6.00
N VAL A 182 -3.57 -2.77 5.85
CA VAL A 182 -3.52 -3.79 6.93
C VAL A 182 -2.77 -3.24 8.14
N LEU A 183 -1.61 -2.63 7.94
CA LEU A 183 -0.83 -2.00 9.00
C LEU A 183 -1.63 -0.87 9.68
N ALA A 184 -2.31 -0.03 8.91
CA ALA A 184 -3.20 1.00 9.42
C ALA A 184 -4.26 0.42 10.37
N ARG A 185 -4.86 -0.72 10.00
CA ARG A 185 -5.88 -1.37 10.84
C ARG A 185 -5.35 -1.76 12.22
N PHE A 186 -4.08 -2.19 12.31
CA PHE A 186 -3.46 -2.57 13.57
C PHE A 186 -3.03 -1.39 14.45
N ILE A 187 -2.74 -0.23 13.85
CA ILE A 187 -2.34 0.98 14.58
C ILE A 187 -3.49 1.50 15.45
N GLY A 188 -4.73 1.44 14.95
CA GLY A 188 -5.90 1.98 15.64
C GLY A 188 -6.42 3.25 14.96
N SER A 189 -7.74 3.42 14.96
CA SER A 189 -8.42 4.52 14.26
C SER A 189 -8.89 5.62 15.23
N GLU A 190 -8.26 5.76 16.40
CA GLU A 190 -8.64 6.83 17.32
C GLU A 190 -8.39 8.22 16.74
N ILE A 191 -9.33 9.12 16.98
CA ILE A 191 -9.19 10.55 16.67
C ILE A 191 -8.55 11.18 17.91
N ILE A 192 -7.31 11.63 17.75
CA ILE A 192 -6.53 12.25 18.82
C ILE A 192 -6.52 13.77 18.68
N ASP A 193 -6.45 14.46 19.81
CA ASP A 193 -6.31 15.91 19.84
C ASP A 193 -4.84 16.28 19.64
N LEU A 194 -4.61 17.28 18.79
CA LEU A 194 -3.25 17.69 18.49
C LEU A 194 -2.63 18.49 19.64
N PRO A 195 -1.34 18.27 19.94
CA PRO A 195 -0.60 19.18 20.79
C PRO A 195 -0.60 20.58 20.17
N PRO A 196 -0.70 21.65 20.98
CA PRO A 196 -0.83 23.02 20.47
C PRO A 196 0.35 23.46 19.59
N VAL A 197 1.52 22.85 19.74
CA VAL A 197 2.71 23.15 18.93
C VAL A 197 2.61 22.64 17.47
N LEU A 198 1.80 21.60 17.20
CA LEU A 198 1.60 21.07 15.85
C LEU A 198 0.38 21.68 15.14
N ASP A 199 -0.39 22.51 15.84
CA ASP A 199 -1.59 23.14 15.30
C ASP A 199 -1.25 24.42 14.52
N SER A 200 -0.74 24.22 13.30
CA SER A 200 -0.35 25.31 12.41
C SER A 200 -0.95 25.16 11.01
N TYR A 201 -1.03 26.28 10.28
CA TYR A 201 -1.51 26.30 8.88
C TYR A 201 -0.69 25.40 7.94
N TRP A 202 0.60 25.26 8.25
CA TRP A 202 1.54 24.52 7.44
C TRP A 202 1.41 23.00 7.56
N ARG A 203 0.82 22.49 8.63
CA ARG A 203 0.76 21.04 8.88
C ARG A 203 0.02 20.28 7.78
N PRO A 204 -1.25 20.60 7.41
CA PRO A 204 -1.96 19.84 6.37
C PRO A 204 -1.25 19.89 5.01
N ILE A 205 -0.59 21.01 4.69
CA ILE A 205 0.16 21.18 3.45
C ILE A 205 1.42 20.33 3.47
N HIS A 206 2.27 20.48 4.48
CA HIS A 206 3.54 19.77 4.60
C HIS A 206 3.33 18.26 4.71
N VAL A 207 2.50 17.84 5.68
CA VAL A 207 2.25 16.42 5.97
C VAL A 207 1.43 15.77 4.86
N GLY A 208 0.49 16.50 4.25
CA GLY A 208 -0.26 16.02 3.09
C GLY A 208 0.62 15.78 1.88
N ILE A 209 1.47 16.74 1.50
CA ILE A 209 2.41 16.56 0.39
C ILE A 209 3.40 15.43 0.70
N ALA A 210 3.93 15.36 1.93
CA ALA A 210 4.85 14.30 2.33
C ALA A 210 4.21 12.91 2.22
N SER A 211 3.04 12.70 2.81
CA SER A 211 2.33 11.41 2.79
C SER A 211 1.95 10.95 1.38
N LEU A 212 1.43 11.87 0.54
CA LEU A 212 1.12 11.55 -0.86
C LEU A 212 2.38 11.24 -1.68
N SER A 213 3.48 11.98 -1.44
CA SER A 213 4.76 11.76 -2.14
C SER A 213 5.36 10.40 -1.82
N TYR A 214 5.21 9.90 -0.59
CA TYR A 214 5.63 8.54 -0.26
C TYR A 214 4.83 7.48 -1.01
N GLY A 215 3.52 7.70 -1.22
CA GLY A 215 2.70 6.83 -2.07
C GLY A 215 3.19 6.78 -3.52
N ILE A 216 3.55 7.94 -4.10
CA ILE A 216 4.15 8.01 -5.45
C ILE A 216 5.51 7.29 -5.47
N ALA A 217 6.35 7.53 -4.47
CA ALA A 217 7.67 6.91 -4.36
C ALA A 217 7.58 5.38 -4.26
N LEU A 218 6.54 4.84 -3.63
CA LEU A 218 6.28 3.39 -3.62
C LEU A 218 6.06 2.84 -5.03
N VAL A 219 5.32 3.54 -5.88
CA VAL A 219 5.11 3.12 -7.28
C VAL A 219 6.41 3.24 -8.07
N CYS A 220 7.20 4.30 -7.87
CA CYS A 220 8.53 4.43 -8.45
C CYS A 220 9.46 3.28 -8.03
N PHE A 221 9.42 2.89 -6.76
CA PHE A 221 10.15 1.73 -6.26
C PHE A 221 9.69 0.43 -6.94
N ALA A 222 8.38 0.21 -7.08
CA ALA A 222 7.85 -0.95 -7.79
C ALA A 222 8.32 -1.00 -9.26
N VAL A 223 8.34 0.15 -9.95
CA VAL A 223 8.87 0.27 -11.32
C VAL A 223 10.36 -0.04 -11.36
N ALA A 224 11.16 0.48 -10.42
CA ALA A 224 12.59 0.22 -10.34
C ALA A 224 12.90 -1.26 -10.10
N VAL A 225 12.14 -1.92 -9.23
CA VAL A 225 12.26 -3.38 -9.01
C VAL A 225 11.95 -4.15 -10.28
N LEU A 226 10.84 -3.83 -10.96
CA LEU A 226 10.47 -4.47 -12.24
C LEU A 226 11.55 -4.26 -13.31
N TYR A 227 12.15 -3.07 -13.36
CA TYR A 227 13.24 -2.76 -14.27
C TYR A 227 14.48 -3.64 -14.01
N LEU A 228 14.89 -3.79 -12.74
CA LEU A 228 16.04 -4.64 -12.40
C LEU A 228 15.76 -6.13 -12.65
N LEU A 229 14.52 -6.59 -12.43
CA LEU A 229 14.11 -7.96 -12.78
C LEU A 229 14.16 -8.19 -14.29
N LYS A 230 13.76 -7.19 -15.08
CA LYS A 230 13.84 -7.23 -16.55
C LYS A 230 15.29 -7.30 -17.03
N ASP A 231 16.22 -6.62 -16.36
CA ASP A 231 17.66 -6.65 -16.68
C ASP A 231 18.35 -7.96 -16.25
N GLY A 232 17.60 -8.94 -15.73
CA GLY A 232 18.12 -10.25 -15.36
C GLY A 232 18.85 -10.28 -14.01
N LEU A 233 18.63 -9.27 -13.16
CA LEU A 233 19.13 -9.30 -11.79
C LEU A 233 18.42 -10.41 -11.02
N LYS A 234 19.21 -11.40 -10.62
CA LYS A 234 18.80 -12.51 -9.77
C LYS A 234 18.13 -12.02 -8.48
N VAL A 235 16.91 -12.50 -8.22
CA VAL A 235 16.11 -12.13 -7.03
C VAL A 235 16.87 -12.41 -5.74
N GLU A 236 17.72 -13.44 -5.73
CA GLU A 236 18.57 -13.79 -4.60
C GLU A 236 19.56 -12.68 -4.25
N LYS A 237 20.16 -12.02 -5.25
CA LYS A 237 21.09 -10.89 -5.02
C LYS A 237 20.36 -9.68 -4.47
N MET A 238 19.17 -9.39 -5.00
CA MET A 238 18.29 -8.34 -4.46
C MET A 238 17.98 -8.61 -2.99
N ALA A 239 17.51 -9.82 -2.67
CA ALA A 239 17.15 -10.22 -1.32
C ALA A 239 18.34 -10.07 -0.34
N ILE A 240 19.54 -10.49 -0.74
CA ILE A 240 20.75 -10.34 0.08
C ILE A 240 21.02 -8.86 0.39
N TRP A 241 21.00 -7.98 -0.62
CA TRP A 241 21.26 -6.55 -0.42
C TRP A 241 20.17 -5.87 0.41
N THR A 242 18.90 -6.20 0.18
CA THR A 242 17.79 -5.66 0.99
C THR A 242 17.86 -6.13 2.43
N SER A 243 18.22 -7.40 2.68
CA SER A 243 18.40 -7.93 4.03
C SER A 243 19.58 -7.29 4.75
N ILE A 244 20.72 -7.11 4.08
CA ILE A 244 21.88 -6.40 4.66
C ILE A 244 21.49 -4.96 5.00
N PHE A 245 20.80 -4.25 4.11
CA PHE A 245 20.34 -2.89 4.36
C PHE A 245 19.36 -2.82 5.53
N ALA A 246 18.35 -3.69 5.56
CA ALA A 246 17.36 -3.75 6.63
C ALA A 246 18.01 -4.05 7.99
N LEU A 247 18.94 -5.02 8.03
CA LEU A 247 19.73 -5.31 9.23
C LEU A 247 20.59 -4.12 9.64
N GLY A 248 21.21 -3.41 8.70
CA GLY A 248 22.01 -2.21 8.97
C GLY A 248 21.20 -1.06 9.56
N VAL A 249 20.00 -0.81 9.02
CA VAL A 249 19.05 0.17 9.56
C VAL A 249 18.64 -0.23 10.97
N PHE A 250 18.25 -1.49 11.17
CA PHE A 250 17.85 -2.01 12.47
C PHE A 250 18.98 -1.95 13.50
N PHE A 251 20.21 -2.27 13.08
CA PHE A 251 21.43 -2.16 13.88
C PHE A 251 21.68 -0.72 14.34
N THR A 252 21.43 0.26 13.47
CA THR A 252 21.66 1.67 13.76
C THR A 252 20.55 2.25 14.65
N ILE A 253 19.28 1.96 14.34
CA ILE A 253 18.12 2.41 15.13
C ILE A 253 18.17 1.83 16.55
N SER A 254 18.57 0.57 16.69
CA SER A 254 18.73 -0.08 18.00
C SER A 254 19.97 0.38 18.78
N LYS A 255 20.75 1.34 18.26
CA LYS A 255 22.01 1.81 18.86
C LYS A 255 22.93 0.64 19.22
N PHE A 256 23.02 -0.37 18.37
CA PHE A 256 23.83 -1.58 18.58
C PHE A 256 23.37 -2.49 19.74
N SER A 257 22.30 -2.17 20.46
CA SER A 257 21.84 -2.91 21.64
C SER A 257 21.34 -4.32 21.30
N VAL A 258 20.71 -4.49 20.14
CA VAL A 258 20.16 -5.80 19.72
C VAL A 258 21.24 -6.88 19.58
N PHE A 259 22.45 -6.50 19.17
CA PHE A 259 23.55 -7.43 18.95
C PHE A 259 24.60 -7.38 20.08
N ALA A 260 24.35 -6.59 21.12
CA ALA A 260 25.18 -6.60 22.31
C ALA A 260 24.94 -7.89 23.12
N PRO A 261 25.98 -8.61 23.56
CA PRO A 261 25.84 -9.87 24.29
C PRO A 261 24.95 -9.81 25.54
N ALA A 262 24.82 -8.62 26.15
CA ALA A 262 24.01 -8.38 27.34
C ALA A 262 22.50 -8.23 27.08
N THR A 263 22.09 -7.87 25.86
CA THR A 263 20.69 -7.62 25.46
C THR A 263 20.22 -8.50 24.29
N PHE A 264 21.05 -9.46 23.88
CA PHE A 264 20.82 -10.39 22.75
C PHE A 264 19.57 -11.28 22.90
N GLY A 265 18.85 -11.17 24.00
CA GLY A 265 17.75 -12.04 24.36
C GLY A 265 16.41 -11.37 24.56
N THR A 266 16.29 -10.05 24.70
CA THR A 266 15.02 -9.45 25.17
C THR A 266 14.59 -8.28 24.31
N TYR A 267 13.44 -8.45 23.66
CA TYR A 267 12.72 -7.33 23.05
C TYR A 267 11.48 -7.07 23.87
N THR A 268 11.42 -5.88 24.45
CA THR A 268 10.24 -5.44 25.17
C THR A 268 9.17 -5.05 24.16
N ALA A 269 8.19 -5.94 23.97
CA ALA A 269 6.98 -5.63 23.20
C ALA A 269 5.92 -5.08 24.15
N SER A 270 5.29 -3.95 23.80
CA SER A 270 4.09 -3.48 24.49
C SER A 270 2.92 -4.37 24.11
N THR A 271 2.45 -5.21 25.03
CA THR A 271 1.25 -6.02 24.81
C THR A 271 0.03 -5.23 25.27
N PHE A 272 -0.86 -4.90 24.33
CA PHE A 272 -2.18 -4.36 24.66
C PHE A 272 -3.17 -5.52 24.69
N VAL A 273 -3.60 -5.94 25.89
CA VAL A 273 -4.68 -6.90 26.05
C VAL A 273 -5.92 -6.15 26.54
N GLY A 274 -6.86 -5.93 25.62
CA GLY A 274 -8.23 -5.53 25.91
C GLY A 274 -8.47 -4.02 26.12
N THR A 275 -9.70 -3.60 25.83
CA THR A 275 -10.26 -2.27 26.10
C THR A 275 -10.47 -2.06 27.60
N SER A 276 -9.38 -1.87 28.34
CA SER A 276 -9.42 -1.63 29.78
C SER A 276 -9.10 -0.17 30.10
N ARG A 277 -9.90 0.42 31.00
CA ARG A 277 -9.93 1.85 31.38
C ARG A 277 -8.68 2.34 32.13
N MET A 278 -7.67 1.48 32.26
CA MET A 278 -6.32 1.80 32.71
C MET A 278 -5.35 1.14 31.72
N SER A 279 -4.69 1.94 30.90
CA SER A 279 -3.55 1.51 30.08
C SER A 279 -2.35 1.30 31.00
N LEU A 280 -2.29 0.16 31.68
CA LEU A 280 -1.05 -0.30 32.28
C LEU A 280 -0.22 -0.93 31.15
N GLY A 281 0.85 -0.24 30.74
CA GLY A 281 1.77 -0.73 29.72
C GLY A 281 2.53 -1.94 30.22
N LEU A 282 1.90 -3.13 30.19
CA LEU A 282 2.60 -4.38 30.44
C LEU A 282 3.62 -4.56 29.32
N ARG A 283 4.87 -4.40 29.71
CA ARG A 283 6.06 -4.63 28.90
C ARG A 283 6.38 -6.11 29.04
N ALA A 284 6.08 -6.89 28.00
CA ALA A 284 6.48 -8.29 27.95
C ALA A 284 7.82 -8.37 27.22
N ASP A 285 8.86 -8.77 27.95
CA ASP A 285 10.14 -9.11 27.33
C ASP A 285 9.98 -10.45 26.63
N ILE A 286 10.00 -10.44 25.31
CA ILE A 286 10.01 -11.65 24.51
C ILE A 286 11.45 -12.18 24.53
N PRO A 287 11.71 -13.32 25.19
CA PRO A 287 13.04 -13.89 25.23
C PRO A 287 13.42 -14.43 23.84
N TYR A 288 14.72 -14.47 23.53
CA TYR A 288 15.33 -15.05 22.32
C TYR A 288 15.01 -14.38 20.98
N VAL A 289 14.44 -13.18 20.94
CA VAL A 289 14.16 -12.49 19.66
C VAL A 289 15.45 -12.17 18.88
N GLY A 290 16.58 -11.95 19.55
CA GLY A 290 17.88 -11.84 18.88
C GLY A 290 18.26 -13.12 18.11
N TRP A 291 18.02 -14.29 18.70
CA TRP A 291 18.22 -15.59 18.04
C TRP A 291 17.23 -15.84 16.92
N LEU A 292 15.97 -15.40 17.05
CA LEU A 292 14.97 -15.48 15.97
C LEU A 292 15.35 -14.61 14.77
N ILE A 293 15.87 -13.40 15.01
CA ILE A 293 16.36 -12.52 13.94
C ILE A 293 17.61 -13.11 13.29
N VAL A 294 18.53 -13.67 14.08
CA VAL A 294 19.68 -14.39 13.52
C VAL A 294 19.23 -15.59 12.69
N ALA A 295 18.27 -16.39 13.16
CA ALA A 295 17.71 -17.51 12.42
C ALA A 295 17.00 -17.06 11.13
N ALA A 296 16.24 -15.96 11.17
CA ALA A 296 15.58 -15.39 10.00
C ALA A 296 16.55 -14.73 9.01
N SER A 297 17.69 -14.22 9.50
CA SER A 297 18.75 -13.62 8.70
C SER A 297 19.80 -14.61 8.21
N ALA A 298 19.84 -15.81 8.80
CA ALA A 298 20.68 -16.88 8.33
C ALA A 298 20.23 -17.19 6.90
N PRO A 299 21.12 -17.04 5.89
CA PRO A 299 20.78 -17.46 4.55
C PRO A 299 20.46 -18.94 4.68
N ASP A 300 19.24 -19.34 4.28
CA ASP A 300 18.88 -20.75 4.16
C ASP A 300 20.00 -21.47 3.40
N ARG A 301 20.89 -22.12 4.15
CA ARG A 301 21.72 -23.21 3.64
C ARG A 301 20.89 -24.47 3.80
N GLY A 302 19.75 -24.50 3.13
CA GLY A 302 18.88 -25.65 2.99
C GLY A 302 18.94 -26.14 1.54
N PRO A 303 19.52 -27.32 1.28
CA PRO A 303 19.59 -27.88 -0.06
C PRO A 303 18.21 -28.45 -0.46
N THR A 304 17.84 -28.26 -1.73
CA THR A 304 17.06 -29.24 -2.51
C THR A 304 15.81 -29.84 -1.84
N ALA A 305 14.73 -29.06 -1.71
CA ALA A 305 13.39 -29.63 -1.48
C ALA A 305 12.24 -28.83 -2.12
N PHE A 306 12.56 -27.99 -3.11
CA PHE A 306 11.57 -27.48 -4.06
C PHE A 306 12.15 -27.49 -5.47
N SER A 307 12.73 -28.64 -5.86
CA SER A 307 13.00 -28.96 -7.25
C SER A 307 11.71 -29.42 -7.92
N THR A 308 10.81 -28.47 -8.20
CA THR A 308 10.02 -28.55 -9.43
C THR A 308 10.95 -28.07 -10.55
N PRO A 309 11.07 -28.75 -11.70
CA PRO A 309 12.15 -28.51 -12.64
C PRO A 309 11.91 -27.19 -13.39
N LEU A 310 12.42 -26.08 -12.85
CA LEU A 310 12.60 -24.85 -13.63
C LEU A 310 13.97 -24.90 -14.31
N LEU A 311 13.89 -25.01 -15.62
CA LEU A 311 14.94 -25.13 -16.61
C LEU A 311 16.19 -24.31 -16.29
N ARG A 312 17.32 -25.03 -16.24
CA ARG A 312 18.67 -24.49 -16.15
C ARG A 312 19.11 -23.99 -17.54
N CYS A 313 18.90 -22.72 -17.86
CA CYS A 313 19.49 -22.13 -19.08
C CYS A 313 20.94 -21.70 -18.85
N LYS A 314 21.87 -22.50 -19.39
CA LYS A 314 23.29 -22.17 -19.50
C LYS A 314 23.56 -21.80 -20.96
N GLY A 315 24.02 -20.57 -21.20
CA GLY A 315 24.57 -20.14 -22.49
C GLY A 315 23.57 -19.41 -23.39
N ARG A 316 24.10 -18.36 -24.04
CA ARG A 316 23.43 -17.50 -25.04
C ARG A 316 22.68 -18.34 -26.08
N ALA A 317 21.49 -17.88 -26.44
CA ALA A 317 20.48 -18.54 -27.28
C ALA A 317 19.73 -19.68 -26.57
N TRP A 318 18.43 -19.47 -26.38
CA TRP A 318 17.48 -20.44 -25.84
C TRP A 318 17.35 -21.65 -26.78
N GLN A 319 18.20 -22.65 -26.63
CA GLN A 319 18.10 -23.95 -27.28
C GLN A 319 18.36 -25.05 -26.25
N CYS A 320 17.29 -25.68 -25.76
CA CYS A 320 17.36 -26.91 -24.96
C CYS A 320 17.31 -28.10 -25.92
N SER A 321 18.44 -28.82 -26.10
CA SER A 321 18.39 -30.18 -26.63
C SER A 321 18.16 -31.17 -25.48
N SER A 322 17.28 -32.15 -25.72
CA SER A 322 17.05 -33.28 -24.84
C SER A 322 18.26 -34.22 -24.88
N ILE A 323 18.81 -34.54 -23.71
CA ILE A 323 19.73 -35.68 -23.55
C ILE A 323 18.85 -36.90 -23.25
N SER A 324 18.86 -37.82 -24.22
CA SER A 324 18.43 -39.23 -24.23
C SER A 324 17.09 -39.59 -23.60
#